data_AF-A0AAQ4D144-F1
#
_entry.id   AF-A0AAQ4D144-F1
#
_cell.length_a   1.000
_cell.length_b   1.000
_cell.length_c   1.000
_cell.angle_alpha   90.00
_cell.angle_beta   90.00
_cell.angle_gamma   90.00
#
_symmetry.space_group_name_H-M   'P 1'
#
loop_
_entity.id
_entity.type
_entity.pdbx_description
1 polymer ?
#
loop_
_entity_poly.entity_id
_entity_poly.type
_entity_poly.pdbx_seq_one_letter_code
_entity_poly.pdbx_strand_id
1 'polypeptide(L)'
;MTGRLLIVSSEFQPQRDGELLSRLEGASHYSSTMQQVKQALPIFPQRQNVVHMECYRVVVVYGETGSGKMTQGPQFILEEFICRGEGSACNVVVTQPRRTAAISIAKQVAQERGEEAEDVAHLEMCIPHFALMNQARQ
;
A
#
# COMPACT_ATOMS: atom_id res chain seq x y z
N MET A 1 14.77 10.29 -0.16
CA MET A 1 14.94 9.07 0.67
C MET A 1 14.52 7.88 -0.17
N THR A 2 15.39 6.89 -0.36
CA THR A 2 15.10 5.67 -1.11
C THR A 2 14.28 4.74 -0.24
N GLY A 3 12.97 4.62 -0.51
CA GLY A 3 12.13 3.60 0.09
C GLY A 3 12.15 2.35 -0.78
N ARG A 4 12.20 1.17 -0.16
CA ARG A 4 12.21 -0.12 -0.86
C ARG A 4 10.80 -0.73 -0.75
N LEU A 5 10.14 -0.89 -1.89
CA LEU A 5 8.86 -1.57 -2.02
C LEU A 5 9.11 -3.05 -2.32
N LEU A 6 8.52 -3.95 -1.54
CA LEU A 6 8.54 -5.40 -1.79
C LEU A 6 7.10 -5.88 -1.93
N ILE A 7 6.75 -6.45 -3.07
CA ILE A 7 5.45 -7.10 -3.27
C ILE A 7 5.65 -8.57 -2.91
N VAL A 8 4.83 -9.09 -2.00
CA VAL A 8 4.85 -10.49 -1.58
C VAL A 8 3.54 -11.11 -2.06
N SER A 9 3.60 -12.05 -3.00
CA SER A 9 2.41 -12.81 -3.38
C SER A 9 2.11 -13.84 -2.29
N SER A 10 0.90 -13.80 -1.73
CA SER A 10 0.42 -14.76 -0.73
C SER A 10 -0.54 -15.79 -1.35
N GLU A 11 -0.85 -16.84 -0.60
CA GLU A 11 -1.82 -17.86 -1.01
C GLU A 11 -3.21 -17.24 -1.24
N PHE A 12 -3.82 -17.54 -2.40
CA PHE A 12 -5.11 -17.01 -2.85
C PHE A 12 -6.26 -17.46 -1.94
N GLN A 13 -7.08 -16.50 -1.46
CA GLN A 13 -8.21 -16.74 -0.56
C GLN A 13 -9.51 -16.10 -1.10
N PRO A 14 -10.33 -16.83 -1.88
CA PRO A 14 -11.46 -16.28 -2.64
C PRO A 14 -12.59 -15.65 -1.81
N GLN A 15 -12.67 -15.93 -0.51
CA GLN A 15 -13.70 -15.34 0.38
C GLN A 15 -13.40 -13.88 0.74
N ARG A 16 -12.14 -13.45 0.66
CA ARG A 16 -11.71 -12.08 1.02
C ARG A 16 -11.88 -11.10 -0.13
N ASP A 17 -11.93 -11.56 -1.38
CA ASP A 17 -11.96 -10.69 -2.56
C ASP A 17 -13.23 -9.83 -2.63
N GLY A 18 -14.39 -10.41 -2.28
CA GLY A 18 -15.64 -9.67 -2.23
C GLY A 18 -15.64 -8.57 -1.16
N GLU A 19 -15.07 -8.84 0.01
CA GLU A 19 -14.93 -7.86 1.09
C GLU A 19 -13.99 -6.72 0.70
N LEU A 20 -12.84 -7.03 0.09
CA LEU A 20 -11.87 -6.05 -0.37
C LEU A 20 -12.45 -5.12 -1.45
N LEU A 21 -13.26 -5.66 -2.36
CA LEU A 21 -13.92 -4.86 -3.40
C LEU A 21 -14.93 -3.87 -2.78
N SER A 22 -15.77 -4.33 -1.84
CA SER A 22 -16.70 -3.44 -1.13
C SER A 22 -15.98 -2.35 -0.33
N ARG A 23 -14.82 -2.66 0.26
CA ARG A 23 -13.98 -1.66 0.96
C ARG A 23 -13.40 -0.62 0.00
N LEU A 24 -12.93 -1.02 -1.18
CA LEU A 24 -12.46 -0.08 -2.20
C LEU A 24 -13.57 0.85 -2.71
N GLU A 25 -14.76 0.31 -2.95
CA GLU A 25 -15.92 1.10 -3.37
C GLU A 25 -16.32 2.12 -2.28
N GLY A 26 -16.32 1.70 -1.01
CA GLY A 26 -16.53 2.58 0.14
C GLY A 26 -15.52 3.72 0.22
N ALA A 27 -14.24 3.46 -0.09
CA ALA A 27 -13.18 4.45 -0.11
C ALA A 27 -13.40 5.55 -1.19
N SER A 28 -14.13 5.24 -2.26
CA SER A 28 -14.43 6.20 -3.35
C SER A 28 -15.36 7.33 -2.93
N HIS A 29 -16.03 7.22 -1.77
CA HIS A 29 -16.93 8.24 -1.24
C HIS A 29 -16.23 9.32 -0.38
N TYR A 30 -14.90 9.28 -0.25
CA TYR A 30 -14.16 10.24 0.57
C TYR A 30 -14.01 11.63 -0.07
N SER A 31 -13.63 12.62 0.75
CA SER A 31 -13.50 14.04 0.39
C SER A 31 -12.93 14.27 -1.02
N SER A 32 -13.68 15.01 -1.83
CA SER A 32 -13.28 15.46 -3.18
C SER A 32 -11.92 16.17 -3.18
N THR A 33 -11.56 16.83 -2.07
CA THR A 33 -10.24 17.48 -1.90
C THR A 33 -9.10 16.46 -1.83
N MET A 34 -9.28 15.32 -1.15
CA MET A 34 -8.23 14.28 -1.09
C MET A 34 -8.03 13.58 -2.43
N GLN A 35 -9.11 13.37 -3.18
CA GLN A 35 -9.03 12.83 -4.54
C GLN A 35 -8.25 13.77 -5.47
N GLN A 36 -8.50 15.08 -5.39
CA GLN A 36 -7.75 16.09 -6.14
C GLN A 36 -6.26 16.09 -5.79
N VAL A 37 -5.92 15.99 -4.49
CA VAL A 37 -4.52 15.91 -4.04
C VAL A 37 -3.83 14.67 -4.60
N LYS A 38 -4.49 13.50 -4.56
CA LYS A 38 -3.94 12.25 -5.15
C LYS A 38 -3.69 12.40 -6.65
N GLN A 39 -4.64 12.98 -7.38
CA GLN A 39 -4.54 13.20 -8.83
C GLN A 39 -3.44 14.19 -9.22
N ALA A 40 -3.12 15.14 -8.33
CA ALA A 40 -2.04 16.09 -8.53
C ALA A 40 -0.64 15.51 -8.28
N LEU A 41 -0.51 14.30 -7.71
CA LEU A 41 0.79 13.70 -7.43
C LEU A 41 1.49 13.26 -8.73
N PRO A 42 2.81 13.50 -8.87
CA PRO A 42 3.58 13.12 -10.05
C PRO A 42 3.51 11.63 -10.44
N ILE A 43 3.24 10.74 -9.49
CA ILE A 43 3.09 9.30 -9.75
C ILE A 43 1.73 8.93 -10.38
N PHE A 44 0.70 9.77 -10.23
CA PHE A 44 -0.65 9.50 -10.74
C PHE A 44 -0.69 9.24 -12.26
N PRO A 45 -0.09 10.07 -13.13
CA PRO A 45 -0.05 9.79 -14.57
C PRO A 45 0.75 8.53 -14.92
N GLN A 46 1.56 8.02 -14.00
CA GLN A 46 2.35 6.79 -14.17
C GLN A 46 1.63 5.54 -13.63
N ARG A 47 0.36 5.63 -13.23
CA ARG A 47 -0.40 4.53 -12.62
C ARG A 47 -0.34 3.23 -13.42
N GLN A 48 -0.52 3.27 -14.75
CA GLN A 48 -0.44 2.08 -15.59
C GLN A 48 0.96 1.46 -15.59
N ASN A 49 2.02 2.27 -15.63
CA ASN A 49 3.40 1.80 -15.54
C ASN A 49 3.70 1.16 -14.18
N VAL A 50 3.11 1.71 -13.11
CA VAL A 50 3.22 1.17 -11.75
C VAL A 50 2.55 -0.20 -11.64
N VAL A 51 1.34 -0.34 -12.19
CA VAL A 51 0.63 -1.63 -12.22
C VAL A 51 1.41 -2.66 -13.02
N HIS A 52 1.98 -2.27 -14.16
CA HIS A 52 2.76 -3.16 -15.02
C HIS A 52 4.08 -3.64 -14.38
N MET A 53 4.47 -3.11 -13.21
CA MET A 53 5.62 -3.62 -12.45
C MET A 53 5.44 -5.09 -12.04
N GLU A 54 4.20 -5.60 -11.97
CA GLU A 54 3.91 -7.01 -11.69
C GLU A 54 4.56 -7.98 -12.70
N CYS A 55 4.85 -7.53 -13.93
CA CYS A 55 5.50 -8.35 -14.95
C CYS A 55 7.00 -8.58 -14.68
N TYR A 56 7.59 -7.84 -13.73
CA TYR A 56 9.01 -7.88 -13.42
C TYR A 56 9.23 -8.35 -11.99
N ARG A 57 10.18 -9.28 -11.80
CA ARG A 57 10.54 -9.78 -10.45
C ARG A 57 11.15 -8.70 -9.55
N VAL A 58 11.85 -7.74 -10.15
CA VAL A 58 12.50 -6.64 -9.44
C VAL A 58 12.36 -5.37 -10.27
N VAL A 59 11.82 -4.31 -9.67
CA VAL A 59 11.72 -2.98 -10.30
C VAL A 59 12.36 -1.94 -9.39
N VAL A 60 13.12 -1.03 -9.99
CA VAL A 60 13.68 0.13 -9.30
C VAL A 60 12.86 1.36 -9.69
N VAL A 61 12.16 1.94 -8.71
CA VAL A 61 11.36 3.15 -8.92
C VAL A 61 12.12 4.35 -8.40
N TYR A 62 12.45 5.28 -9.30
CA TYR A 62 13.10 6.54 -8.97
C TYR A 62 12.12 7.72 -9.02
N GLY A 63 12.40 8.76 -8.24
CA GLY A 63 11.82 10.09 -8.41
C GLY A 63 12.00 10.95 -7.16
N GLU A 64 11.50 12.17 -7.21
CA GLU A 64 11.69 13.14 -6.14
C GLU A 64 10.89 12.82 -4.86
N THR A 65 11.29 13.40 -3.74
CA THR A 65 10.54 13.32 -2.48
C THR A 65 9.21 14.05 -2.65
N GLY A 66 8.10 13.49 -2.14
CA GLY A 66 6.75 14.06 -2.32
C GLY A 66 6.04 13.66 -3.62
N SER A 67 6.69 12.88 -4.50
CA SER A 67 6.05 12.38 -5.73
C SER A 67 4.98 11.31 -5.53
N GLY A 68 4.77 10.81 -4.30
CA GLY A 68 3.75 9.79 -3.98
C GLY A 68 4.21 8.32 -4.11
N LYS A 69 5.52 8.05 -4.28
CA LYS A 69 6.04 6.67 -4.44
C LYS A 69 5.68 5.70 -3.33
N MET A 70 5.79 6.13 -2.07
CA MET A 70 5.59 5.25 -0.90
C MET A 70 4.14 5.18 -0.44
N THR A 71 3.29 6.11 -0.89
CA THR A 71 1.86 6.15 -0.54
C THR A 71 1.01 5.60 -1.68
N GLN A 72 1.11 6.18 -2.88
CA GLN A 72 0.25 5.82 -4.02
C GLN A 72 0.71 4.59 -4.79
N GLY A 73 2.02 4.40 -4.97
CA GLY A 73 2.56 3.27 -5.73
C GLY A 73 2.04 1.91 -5.24
N PRO A 74 2.17 1.60 -3.93
CA PRO A 74 1.61 0.41 -3.31
C PRO A 74 0.09 0.28 -3.47
N GLN A 75 -0.63 1.39 -3.30
CA GLN A 75 -2.10 1.42 -3.42
C GLN A 75 -2.55 1.08 -4.85
N PHE A 76 -1.89 1.61 -5.89
CA PHE A 76 -2.24 1.32 -7.27
C PHE A 76 -2.10 -0.15 -7.63
N ILE A 77 -1.07 -0.81 -7.11
CA ILE A 77 -0.87 -2.26 -7.29
C ILE A 77 -2.01 -3.01 -6.60
N LEU A 78 -2.24 -2.74 -5.31
CA LEU A 78 -3.28 -3.44 -4.55
C LEU A 78 -4.69 -3.23 -5.14
N GLU A 79 -5.02 -2.00 -5.54
CA GLU A 79 -6.29 -1.66 -6.20
C GLU A 79 -6.49 -2.45 -7.49
N GLU A 80 -5.47 -2.57 -8.33
CA GLU A 80 -5.56 -3.36 -9.56
C GLU A 80 -5.86 -4.83 -9.26
N PHE A 81 -5.15 -5.44 -8.32
CA PHE A 81 -5.37 -6.83 -7.94
C PHE A 81 -6.79 -7.05 -7.40
N ILE A 82 -7.31 -6.14 -6.58
CA ILE A 82 -8.68 -6.21 -6.08
C ILE A 82 -9.69 -6.07 -7.24
N CYS A 83 -9.48 -5.12 -8.17
CA CYS A 83 -10.32 -4.95 -9.35
C CYS A 83 -10.35 -6.20 -10.26
N ARG A 84 -9.26 -6.97 -10.29
CA ARG A 84 -9.17 -8.25 -11.02
C ARG A 84 -9.80 -9.43 -10.27
N GLY A 85 -10.24 -9.23 -9.03
CA GLY A 85 -10.74 -10.31 -8.17
C GLY A 85 -9.62 -11.18 -7.59
N GLU A 86 -8.38 -10.68 -7.56
CA GLU A 86 -7.19 -11.35 -7.05
C GLU A 86 -6.58 -10.62 -5.84
N GLY A 87 -7.36 -9.75 -5.18
CA GLY A 87 -6.91 -8.93 -4.06
C GLY A 87 -6.34 -9.76 -2.91
N SER A 88 -6.91 -10.93 -2.66
CA SER A 88 -6.53 -11.89 -1.63
C SER A 88 -5.18 -12.57 -1.89
N ALA A 89 -4.72 -12.62 -3.14
CA ALA A 89 -3.40 -13.13 -3.51
C ALA A 89 -2.30 -12.06 -3.47
N CYS A 90 -2.68 -10.79 -3.30
CA CYS A 90 -1.76 -9.66 -3.34
C CYS A 90 -1.49 -9.12 -1.94
N ASN A 91 -0.25 -9.29 -1.46
CA ASN A 91 0.22 -8.62 -0.25
C ASN A 91 1.33 -7.62 -0.59
N VAL A 92 1.13 -6.35 -0.24
CA VAL A 92 2.09 -5.29 -0.56
C VAL A 92 2.80 -4.83 0.70
N VAL A 93 4.12 -5.07 0.74
CA VAL A 93 4.97 -4.74 1.90
C VAL A 93 5.83 -3.53 1.59
N VAL A 94 5.62 -2.47 2.35
CA VAL A 94 6.37 -1.22 2.21
C VAL A 94 7.38 -1.11 3.36
N THR A 95 8.67 -1.12 3.05
CA THR A 95 9.72 -1.01 4.08
C THR A 95 10.24 0.42 4.20
N GLN A 96 10.51 0.84 5.43
CA GLN A 96 11.08 2.16 5.74
C GLN A 96 12.21 2.03 6.76
N PRO A 97 13.37 2.68 6.55
CA PRO A 97 14.49 2.62 7.49
C PRO A 97 14.20 3.33 8.82
N ARG A 98 13.23 4.26 8.84
CA ARG A 98 12.84 5.02 10.04
C ARG A 98 11.44 4.62 10.50
N ARG A 99 11.31 4.20 11.76
CA ARG A 99 10.02 3.84 12.38
C ARG A 99 8.99 4.96 12.30
N THR A 100 9.39 6.20 12.55
CA THR A 100 8.47 7.36 12.48
C THR A 100 7.94 7.60 11.07
N ALA A 101 8.75 7.35 10.04
CA ALA A 101 8.33 7.43 8.64
C ALA A 101 7.35 6.30 8.28
N ALA A 102 7.62 5.07 8.74
CA ALA A 102 6.70 3.94 8.57
C ALA A 102 5.32 4.26 9.15
N ILE A 103 5.26 4.70 10.42
CA ILE A 103 4.00 5.05 11.08
C ILE A 103 3.28 6.19 10.36
N SER A 104 4.02 7.24 9.94
CA SER A 104 3.43 8.37 9.22
C SER A 104 2.83 7.98 7.88
N ILE A 105 3.49 7.08 7.14
CA ILE A 105 2.99 6.57 5.86
C ILE A 105 1.76 5.70 6.09
N ALA A 106 1.76 4.84 7.12
CA ALA A 106 0.61 3.99 7.47
C ALA A 106 -0.64 4.83 7.71
N LYS A 107 -0.50 5.85 8.57
CA LYS A 107 -1.57 6.78 8.90
C LYS A 107 -2.06 7.55 7.69
N GLN A 108 -1.15 7.97 6.81
CA GLN A 108 -1.53 8.70 5.60
C GLN A 108 -2.32 7.81 4.64
N VAL A 109 -1.86 6.57 4.40
CA VAL A 109 -2.56 5.60 3.54
C VAL A 109 -3.94 5.25 4.14
N ALA A 110 -4.03 5.06 5.45
CA ALA A 110 -5.29 4.82 6.15
C ALA A 110 -6.29 5.97 5.95
N GLN A 111 -5.84 7.21 6.19
CA GLN A 111 -6.66 8.41 5.95
C GLN A 111 -7.09 8.54 4.48
N GLU A 112 -6.18 8.24 3.56
CA GLU A 112 -6.45 8.26 2.12
C GLU A 112 -7.45 7.21 1.65
N ARG A 113 -7.62 6.12 2.40
CA ARG A 113 -8.57 5.03 2.13
C ARG A 113 -9.83 5.11 3.00
N GLY A 114 -9.87 6.01 3.97
CA GLY A 114 -10.96 6.09 4.95
C GLY A 114 -10.99 4.89 5.92
N GLU A 115 -9.84 4.24 6.11
CA GLU A 115 -9.66 3.10 7.01
C GLU A 115 -9.00 3.58 8.32
N GLU A 116 -9.22 2.87 9.42
CA GLU A 116 -8.48 3.15 10.66
C GLU A 116 -7.02 2.72 10.49
N ALA A 117 -6.08 3.44 11.12
CA ALA A 117 -4.65 3.17 10.98
C ALA A 117 -4.25 1.75 11.49
N GLU A 118 -5.12 1.15 12.30
CA GLU A 118 -5.00 -0.22 12.81
C GLU A 118 -5.32 -1.26 11.73
N ASP A 119 -6.26 -0.99 10.82
CA ASP A 119 -6.64 -1.89 9.72
C ASP A 119 -5.56 -1.94 8.63
N VAL A 120 -4.91 -0.80 8.36
CA VAL A 120 -3.79 -0.73 7.40
C VAL A 120 -2.51 -1.37 7.96
N ALA A 121 -2.42 -1.61 9.27
CA ALA A 121 -1.29 -2.32 9.87
C ALA A 121 -1.27 -3.83 9.55
N HIS A 122 -2.40 -4.40 9.09
CA HIS A 122 -2.48 -5.79 8.64
C HIS A 122 -1.95 -6.01 7.21
N LEU A 123 -1.77 -4.94 6.42
CA LEU A 123 -0.83 -4.93 5.30
C LEU A 123 0.54 -4.70 5.90
N GLU A 124 1.31 -5.76 6.15
CA GLU A 124 2.54 -5.77 6.97
C GLU A 124 3.53 -4.64 6.63
N MET A 125 3.27 -3.48 7.22
CA MET A 125 4.16 -2.35 7.31
C MET A 125 5.16 -2.71 8.39
N CYS A 126 6.24 -3.40 7.98
CA CYS A 126 7.35 -3.79 8.83
C CYS A 126 7.78 -2.62 9.73
N ILE A 127 7.33 -2.64 10.99
CA ILE A 127 8.00 -1.99 12.11
C ILE A 127 9.09 -2.99 12.51
N PRO A 128 10.38 -2.77 12.19
CA PRO A 128 11.45 -3.72 12.52
C PRO A 128 11.76 -3.79 14.03
N HIS A 129 10.81 -3.48 14.92
CA HIS A 129 11.08 -3.41 16.36
C HIS A 129 9.93 -3.78 17.30
N PHE A 130 8.83 -4.38 16.82
CA PHE A 130 7.77 -4.84 17.75
C PHE A 130 7.41 -6.32 17.62
N ALA A 131 7.57 -6.95 16.45
CA ALA A 131 7.28 -8.38 16.30
C ALA A 131 8.42 -9.31 16.79
N LEU A 132 9.66 -8.84 16.89
CA LEU A 132 10.81 -9.66 17.30
C LEU A 132 11.18 -9.59 18.80
N MET A 133 10.50 -8.76 19.61
CA MET A 133 10.84 -8.61 21.04
C MET A 133 9.92 -9.37 22.00
N ASN A 134 8.84 -10.00 21.53
CA ASN A 134 7.93 -10.74 22.42
C ASN A 134 8.04 -12.28 22.35
N GLN A 135 9.03 -12.80 21.61
CA GLN A 135 9.46 -14.21 21.68
C GLN A 135 10.86 -14.39 22.31
N ALA A 136 11.45 -13.33 22.87
CA ALA A 136 12.72 -13.38 23.61
C ALA A 136 12.54 -12.96 25.09
N ARG A 137 11.36 -13.27 25.67
CA ARG A 137 11.11 -13.31 27.11
C ARG A 137 10.36 -14.57 27.49
N GLN A 138 11.03 -15.71 27.32
CA GLN A 138 11.04 -16.82 28.28
C GLN A 138 12.48 -17.30 28.38
#